data_AF-A0A9N9DID4-F1
#
_entry.id   AF-A0A9N9DID4-F1
#
_cell.length_a   1.000
_cell.length_b   1.000
_cell.length_c   1.000
_cell.angle_alpha   90.00
_cell.angle_beta   90.00
_cell.angle_gamma   90.00
#
_symmetry.space_group_name_H-M   'P 1'
#
loop_
_entity.id
_entity.type
_entity.pdbx_description
1 polymer ?
#
loop_
_entity_poly.entity_id
_entity_poly.type
_entity_poly.pdbx_seq_one_letter_code
_entity_poly.pdbx_strand_id
1 'polypeptide(L)' 'MSEPIDHFGWLEDAIKEGHINSFDYSQFSIVKEVGRGGFGIVECAESELLERKVALKSLRTDNVSQLDEISFKEFLRE' A
#
# COMPACT_ATOMS: atom_id res chain seq x y z
N MET A 1 -19.11 -24.96 -5.73
CA MET A 1 -17.76 -24.42 -5.48
C MET A 1 -17.86 -22.97 -5.91
N SER A 2 -17.87 -22.01 -4.98
CA SER A 2 -17.87 -20.58 -5.33
C SER A 2 -16.46 -20.17 -5.72
N GLU A 3 -16.32 -19.50 -6.86
CA GLU A 3 -15.07 -18.86 -7.30
C GLU A 3 -14.52 -17.96 -6.17
N PRO A 4 -13.20 -17.92 -5.93
CA PRO A 4 -12.63 -16.91 -5.05
C PRO A 4 -12.95 -15.54 -5.61
N ILE A 5 -13.53 -14.67 -4.78
CA ILE A 5 -13.78 -13.28 -5.17
C ILE A 5 -12.41 -12.62 -5.25
N ASP A 6 -11.98 -12.34 -6.47
CA ASP A 6 -10.84 -11.47 -6.72
C ASP A 6 -11.26 -10.02 -6.39
N HIS A 7 -11.01 -9.63 -5.14
CA HIS A 7 -11.34 -8.29 -4.64
C HIS A 7 -10.45 -7.19 -5.24
N PHE A 8 -9.39 -7.53 -5.99
CA PHE A 8 -8.37 -6.58 -6.43
C PHE A 8 -7.91 -6.74 -7.90
N GLY A 9 -8.63 -7.46 -8.76
CA GLY A 9 -8.24 -7.60 -10.18
C GLY A 9 -7.99 -6.26 -10.91
N TRP A 10 -8.75 -5.22 -10.55
CA TRP A 10 -8.53 -3.86 -11.07
C TRP A 10 -7.14 -3.29 -10.70
N LEU A 11 -6.58 -3.67 -9.55
CA LEU A 11 -5.26 -3.25 -9.10
C LEU A 11 -4.17 -3.92 -9.93
N GLU A 12 -4.33 -5.21 -10.21
CA GLU A 12 -3.42 -5.95 -11.11
C GLU A 12 -3.42 -5.34 -12.51
N ASP A 13 -4.60 -5.04 -13.05
CA ASP A 13 -4.75 -4.37 -14.35
C ASP A 13 -4.10 -2.98 -14.33
N ALA A 14 -4.33 -2.17 -13.29
CA ALA A 14 -3.72 -0.84 -13.17
C ALA A 14 -2.19 -0.88 -13.08
N ILE A 15 -1.60 -1.90 -12.43
CA ILE A 15 -0.15 -2.11 -12.40
C ILE A 15 0.35 -2.51 -13.79
N LYS A 16 -0.32 -3.47 -14.45
CA LYS A 16 0.05 -3.98 -15.77
C LYS A 16 -0.04 -2.91 -16.86
N GLU A 17 -1.04 -2.04 -16.78
CA GLU A 17 -1.26 -0.92 -17.69
C GLU A 17 -0.35 0.28 -17.38
N GLY A 18 0.42 0.24 -16.28
CA GLY A 18 1.36 1.29 -15.90
C GLY A 18 0.70 2.53 -15.26
N HIS A 19 -0.56 2.40 -14.83
CA HIS A 19 -1.25 3.43 -14.04
C HIS A 19 -0.72 3.51 -12.61
N ILE A 20 -0.20 2.39 -12.09
CA ILE A 20 0.42 2.29 -10.76
C ILE A 20 1.82 1.70 -10.89
N ASN A 21 2.82 2.41 -10.36
CA ASN A 21 4.18 1.88 -10.25
C ASN A 21 4.28 0.95 -9.04
N SER A 22 4.74 -0.27 -9.26
CA SER A 22 5.04 -1.24 -8.20
C SER A 22 6.53 -1.20 -7.84
N PHE A 23 6.82 -1.24 -6.54
CA PHE A 23 8.18 -1.25 -6.00
C PHE A 23 8.29 -2.37 -4.97
N ASP A 24 9.46 -3.01 -4.90
CA ASP A 24 9.74 -3.97 -3.85
C ASP A 24 10.00 -3.20 -2.54
N TYR A 25 9.25 -3.55 -1.49
CA TYR A 25 9.36 -2.88 -0.19
C TYR A 25 10.79 -2.93 0.40
N SER A 26 11.55 -3.98 0.09
CA SER A 26 12.94 -4.14 0.55
C SER A 26 13.91 -3.09 -0.03
N GLN A 27 13.49 -2.33 -1.05
CA GLN A 27 14.27 -1.24 -1.65
C GLN A 27 14.25 0.04 -0.82
N PHE A 28 13.44 0.09 0.23
CA PHE A 28 13.37 1.23 1.14
C PHE A 28 14.20 0.95 2.39
N SER A 29 15.02 1.92 2.79
CA SER A 29 15.90 1.82 3.95
C SER A 29 15.61 2.92 4.96
N ILE A 30 16.16 2.76 6.18
CA ILE A 30 16.01 3.74 7.27
C ILE A 30 14.53 4.06 7.54
N VAL A 31 13.71 3.00 7.61
CA VAL A 31 12.26 3.12 7.83
C VAL A 31 12.00 3.55 9.28
N LYS A 32 11.34 4.70 9.44
CA LYS A 32 10.99 5.27 10.75
C LYS A 32 9.57 5.81 10.76
N GLU A 33 8.75 5.38 11.71
CA GLU A 33 7.42 5.96 11.95
C GLU A 33 7.51 7.48 12.19
N VAL A 34 6.74 8.24 11.43
CA VAL A 34 6.60 9.69 11.54
C VAL A 34 5.17 10.12 11.83
N GLY A 35 4.20 9.22 11.70
CA GLY A 35 2.81 9.49 12.04
C GLY A 35 1.99 8.21 12.17
N ARG A 36 0.91 8.30 12.94
CA ARG A 36 -0.04 7.20 13.15
C ARG A 36 -1.45 7.79 13.27
N GLY A 37 -2.38 7.25 12.51
CA GLY A 37 -3.78 7.66 12.47
C GLY A 37 -4.74 6.48 12.65
N GLY A 38 -6.04 6.74 12.46
CA GLY A 38 -7.07 5.70 12.57
C GLY A 38 -6.92 4.59 11.53
N PHE A 39 -6.47 4.94 10.32
CA PHE A 39 -6.35 4.01 9.21
C PHE A 39 -4.99 3.30 9.13
N GLY A 40 -3.96 3.80 9.79
CA GLY A 40 -2.62 3.31 9.49
C GLY A 40 -1.45 4.04 10.13
N ILE A 41 -0.27 3.67 9.65
CA ILE A 41 1.02 4.23 10.02
C ILE A 41 1.63 4.92 8.79
N VAL A 42 2.32 6.03 9.01
CA VAL A 42 3.16 6.68 8.02
C VAL A 42 4.60 6.61 8.49
N GLU A 43 5.47 6.06 7.66
CA GLU A 43 6.89 5.93 7.90
C GLU A 43 7.65 6.79 6.90
N CYS A 44 8.71 7.47 7.34
CA CYS A 44 9.69 8.06 6.45
C CYS A 44 10.75 7.00 6.14
N ALA A 45 11.11 6.87 4.87
CA ALA A 45 12.16 5.97 4.41
C ALA A 45 13.04 6.65 3.36
N GLU A 46 14.26 6.16 3.20
CA GLU A 46 15.14 6.50 2.09
C GLU A 46 14.92 5.53 0.94
N SER A 47 14.83 6.05 -0.28
CA SER A 47 14.76 5.25 -1.50
C SER A 47 15.99 5.54 -2.34
N GLU A 48 16.83 4.51 -2.54
CA GLU A 48 18.00 4.63 -3.43
C GLU A 48 17.56 4.83 -4.88
N LEU A 49 16.51 4.11 -5.30
CA LEU A 49 15.97 4.20 -6.65
C LEU A 49 15.43 5.59 -7.01
N LEU A 50 14.78 6.26 -6.05
CA LEU A 50 14.19 7.59 -6.26
C LEU A 50 15.12 8.73 -5.81
N GLU A 51 16.30 8.39 -5.28
CA GLU A 51 17.32 9.30 -4.75
C GLU A 51 16.75 10.34 -3.77
N ARG A 52 15.74 9.97 -2.99
CA ARG A 52 15.05 10.88 -2.06
C ARG A 52 14.40 10.16 -0.89
N LYS A 53 14.03 10.94 0.12
CA LYS A 53 13.14 10.49 1.20
C LYS A 53 11.71 10.40 0.71
N VAL A 54 11.03 9.34 1.12
CA VAL A 54 9.63 9.06 0.78
C VAL A 54 8.82 8.78 2.05
N ALA A 55 7.51 8.97 1.94
CA ALA A 55 6.56 8.53 2.94
C ALA A 55 5.96 7.18 2.50
N LEU A 56 6.05 6.18 3.37
CA LEU A 56 5.41 4.88 3.23
C LEU A 56 4.18 4.87 4.14
N LYS A 57 2.98 4.92 3.55
CA LYS A 57 1.71 4.83 4.30
C LYS A 57 1.23 3.38 4.25
N SER A 58 1.01 2.78 5.40
CA SER A 58 0.53 1.40 5.53
C SER A 58 -0.81 1.36 6.24
N LEU A 59 -1.73 0.53 5.72
CA LEU A 59 -2.99 0.23 6.39
C LEU A 59 -2.74 -0.65 7.60
N ARG A 60 -3.34 -0.30 8.74
CA ARG A 60 -3.31 -1.16 9.92
C ARG A 60 -4.36 -2.26 9.75
N THR A 61 -3.95 -3.37 9.16
CA THR A 61 -4.73 -4.61 9.16
C THR A 61 -3.96 -5.72 9.86
N ASP A 62 -4.62 -6.37 10.82
CA ASP A 62 -4.16 -7.60 11.45
C ASP A 62 -4.37 -8.82 10.54
N ASN A 63 -5.22 -8.68 9.51
CA ASN A 63 -5.47 -9.71 8.53
C ASN A 63 -5.88 -9.13 7.17
N VAL A 64 -5.00 -9.23 6.17
CA VAL A 64 -5.26 -8.79 4.79
C VAL A 64 -6.50 -9.44 4.19
N SER A 65 -6.87 -10.65 4.61
CA SER A 65 -8.09 -11.32 4.14
C SER A 65 -9.40 -10.71 4.68
N GLN A 66 -9.33 -9.82 5.67
CA GLN A 66 -10.46 -9.05 6.18
C GLN A 66 -10.51 -7.62 5.61
N LEU A 67 -9.56 -7.26 4.75
CA LEU A 67 -9.55 -5.94 4.12
C LEU A 67 -10.67 -5.89 3.06
N ASP A 68 -11.76 -5.19 3.37
CA ASP A 68 -12.82 -4.97 2.39
C ASP A 68 -12.48 -3.82 1.42
N GLU A 69 -13.19 -3.81 0.29
CA GLU A 69 -12.98 -2.83 -0.77
C GLU A 69 -13.31 -1.39 -0.31
N ILE A 70 -14.19 -1.22 0.68
CA ILE A 70 -14.58 0.09 1.21
C ILE A 70 -13.40 0.69 1.97
N SER A 71 -12.82 -0.07 2.90
CA SER A 71 -11.66 0.32 3.71
C SER A 71 -10.46 0.65 2.83
N PHE A 72 -10.23 -0.14 1.78
CA PHE A 72 -9.17 0.13 0.81
C PHE A 72 -9.42 1.41 -0.01
N LYS A 73 -10.66 1.66 -0.42
CA LYS A 73 -11.01 2.91 -1.14
C LYS A 73 -10.92 4.14 -0.25
N GLU A 74 -11.32 4.04 1.01
CA GLU A 74 -11.18 5.12 1.99
C GLU A 74 -9.70 5.47 2.19
N PHE A 75 -8.84 4.45 2.32
CA PHE A 75 -7.40 4.63 2.40
C PHE A 75 -6.79 5.40 1.22
N LEU A 76 -7.23 5.10 0.00
CA LEU A 76 -6.73 5.76 -1.21
C LEU A 76 -7.21 7.21 -1.36
N ARG A 77 -8.28 7.61 -0.66
CA ARG A 77 -8.83 8.98 -0.71
C ARG A 77 -8.13 9.96 0.23
N GLU A 78 -7.46 9.46 1.27
CA GLU A 78 -6.76 10.26 2.28
C GLU A 78 -5.28 10.47 1.99
#